data_AF-A0A8B8NEP6-F1
#
_entry.id   AF-A0A8B8NEP6-F1
#
_cell.length_a   1.000
_cell.length_b   1.000
_cell.length_c   1.000
_cell.angle_alpha   90.00
_cell.angle_beta   90.00
_cell.angle_gamma   90.00
#
_symmetry.space_group_name_H-M   'P 1'
#
loop_
_entity.id
_entity.type
_entity.pdbx_description
1 polymer ?
#
loop_
_entity_poly.entity_id
_entity_poly.type
_entity_poly.pdbx_seq_one_letter_code
_entity_poly.pdbx_strand_id
1 'polypeptide(L)'
;MEKQFSFNLELPEIFDFHLDFLNFKNTENQVQLKYGPFLVNPQIIRQQRGLLQEYVQSLLGEGIINDQFASVQTLKSADEPDAIIKLITSYFVDVEAVLSELTRSIDSSEADFDQLAAQANTIKEKSLCIGAEHMKLACENLIRACEEKQGRKFSQALDWMKLEFAQTQDKLDAVVQMQMEKRILRLGSKGPK
;
A
#
# COMPACT_ATOMS: atom_id res chain seq x y z
N MET A 1 -24.62 -18.61 28.70
CA MET A 1 -24.51 -17.15 28.85
C MET A 1 -23.39 -16.70 27.93
N GLU A 2 -23.75 -16.38 26.69
CA GLU A 2 -22.86 -15.75 25.72
C GLU A 2 -22.59 -14.31 26.17
N LYS A 3 -21.34 -13.87 26.10
CA LYS A 3 -21.01 -12.45 26.15
C LYS A 3 -20.61 -12.00 24.75
N GLN A 4 -21.52 -11.30 24.10
CA GLN A 4 -21.26 -10.48 22.92
C GLN A 4 -20.11 -9.50 23.22
N PHE A 5 -19.09 -9.50 22.38
CA PHE A 5 -18.16 -8.39 22.26
C PHE A 5 -18.64 -7.51 21.10
N SER A 6 -19.24 -6.37 21.43
CA SER A 6 -19.53 -5.31 20.47
C SER A 6 -18.27 -4.47 20.27
N PHE A 7 -17.76 -4.38 19.05
CA PHE A 7 -16.80 -3.35 18.65
C PHE A 7 -17.60 -2.14 18.18
N ASN A 8 -17.63 -1.08 18.99
CA ASN A 8 -18.02 0.25 18.52
C ASN A 8 -16.77 0.91 17.91
N LEU A 9 -16.76 1.08 16.58
CA LEU A 9 -15.84 1.97 15.89
C LEU A 9 -16.49 3.36 15.84
N GLU A 10 -16.14 4.23 16.77
CA GLU A 10 -16.21 5.68 16.53
C GLU A 10 -14.87 6.07 15.90
N LEU A 11 -14.91 6.61 14.68
CA LEU A 11 -13.76 7.16 13.98
C LEU A 11 -13.36 8.49 14.62
N PRO A 12 -12.12 8.67 15.12
CA PRO A 12 -11.64 9.99 15.48
C PRO A 12 -10.92 10.65 14.30
N GLU A 13 -11.12 11.96 14.25
CA GLU A 13 -10.63 12.96 13.31
C GLU A 13 -9.10 12.94 13.16
N ILE A 14 -8.64 13.19 11.92
CA ILE A 14 -7.31 13.67 11.48
C ILE A 14 -6.12 13.24 12.38
N PHE A 15 -5.48 12.13 12.00
CA PHE A 15 -4.25 11.62 12.60
C PHE A 15 -3.08 12.61 12.44
N ASP A 16 -2.68 13.28 13.53
CA ASP A 16 -1.38 13.94 13.64
C ASP A 16 -0.32 12.87 13.99
N PHE A 17 0.25 12.28 12.95
CA PHE A 17 1.22 11.18 13.00
C PHE A 17 2.39 11.40 13.98
N HIS A 18 2.77 12.66 14.24
CA HIS A 18 3.89 12.96 15.15
C HIS A 18 3.45 12.96 16.63
N LEU A 19 2.27 13.52 16.92
CA LEU A 19 1.69 13.53 18.27
C LEU A 19 1.26 12.13 18.70
N ASP A 20 0.68 11.35 17.78
CA ASP A 20 0.31 9.95 18.03
C ASP A 20 1.55 9.08 18.28
N PHE A 21 2.66 9.36 17.59
CA PHE A 21 3.92 8.67 17.84
C PHE A 21 4.51 8.98 19.22
N LEU A 22 4.45 10.23 19.67
CA LEU A 22 4.92 10.63 21.00
C LEU A 22 4.01 10.10 22.12
N ASN A 23 2.70 10.13 21.92
CA ASN A 23 1.73 9.57 22.87
C ASN A 23 1.83 8.03 22.94
N PHE A 24 2.03 7.36 21.81
CA PHE A 24 2.30 5.93 21.75
C PHE A 24 3.60 5.58 22.50
N LYS A 25 4.70 6.30 22.25
CA LYS A 25 5.99 6.15 22.96
C LYS A 25 5.85 6.36 24.47
N ASN A 26 5.06 7.34 24.89
CA ASN A 26 4.86 7.65 26.31
C ASN A 26 4.04 6.55 27.01
N THR A 27 3.04 6.01 26.31
CA THR A 27 2.21 4.90 26.80
C THR A 27 3.01 3.59 26.82
N GLU A 28 3.87 3.33 25.82
CA GLU A 28 4.82 2.21 25.80
C GLU A 28 5.75 2.22 27.02
N ASN A 29 6.31 3.38 27.39
CA ASN A 29 7.16 3.50 28.58
C ASN A 29 6.41 3.15 29.89
N GLN A 30 5.14 3.54 30.01
CA GLN A 30 4.35 3.21 31.21
C GLN A 30 3.90 1.75 31.26
N VAL A 31 3.62 1.12 30.10
CA VAL A 31 3.24 -0.30 30.01
C VAL A 31 4.46 -1.20 30.24
N GLN A 32 5.63 -0.86 29.70
CA GLN A 32 6.89 -1.62 29.90
C GLN A 32 7.39 -1.62 31.35
N LEU A 33 7.17 -0.53 32.11
CA LEU A 33 7.52 -0.48 33.53
C LEU A 33 6.63 -1.37 34.40
N LYS A 34 5.38 -1.62 33.96
CA LYS A 34 4.38 -2.38 34.73
C LYS A 34 4.38 -3.87 34.39
N TYR A 35 4.72 -4.23 33.15
CA TYR A 35 4.77 -5.60 32.67
C TYR A 35 6.12 -5.77 31.94
N GLY A 36 7.06 -6.50 32.56
CA GLY A 36 8.40 -6.71 32.01
C GLY A 36 8.39 -7.22 30.56
N PRO A 37 9.56 -7.23 29.87
CA PRO A 37 9.63 -7.39 28.42
C PRO A 37 8.87 -8.64 27.98
N PHE A 38 7.79 -8.44 27.23
CA PHE A 38 7.04 -9.51 26.60
C PHE A 38 8.00 -10.20 25.65
N LEU A 39 8.59 -11.34 26.06
CA LEU A 39 9.56 -12.06 25.26
C LEU A 39 8.89 -12.59 23.99
N VAL A 40 8.98 -11.82 22.91
CA VAL A 40 8.46 -12.24 21.60
C VAL A 40 9.30 -13.43 21.11
N ASN A 41 8.64 -14.57 20.93
CA ASN A 41 9.28 -15.83 20.55
C ASN A 41 9.93 -15.73 19.15
N PRO A 42 11.25 -15.98 19.01
CA PRO A 42 11.94 -15.93 17.72
C PRO A 42 11.36 -16.84 16.63
N GLN A 43 10.68 -17.93 17.00
CA GLN A 43 10.00 -18.82 16.05
C GLN A 43 8.79 -18.13 15.40
N ILE A 44 8.04 -17.31 16.16
CA ILE A 44 6.88 -16.55 15.65
C ILE A 44 7.33 -15.53 14.61
N ILE A 45 8.43 -14.83 14.87
CA ILE A 45 9.01 -13.86 13.93
C ILE A 45 9.45 -14.56 12.63
N ARG A 46 10.06 -15.74 12.73
CA ARG A 46 10.45 -16.54 11.55
C ARG A 46 9.25 -17.01 10.74
N GLN A 47 8.21 -17.51 11.42
CA GLN A 47 6.99 -17.96 10.78
C GLN A 47 6.29 -16.83 10.00
N GLN A 48 6.14 -15.65 10.61
CA GLN A 48 5.55 -14.51 9.91
C GLN A 48 6.37 -14.02 8.70
N ARG A 49 7.71 -14.14 8.76
CA ARG A 49 8.56 -13.86 7.59
C ARG A 49 8.27 -14.83 6.44
N GLY A 50 8.08 -16.12 6.76
CA GLY A 50 7.70 -17.14 5.77
C GLY A 50 6.35 -16.84 5.12
N LEU A 51 5.32 -16.58 5.94
CA LEU A 51 3.98 -16.25 5.45
C LEU A 51 3.96 -15.03 4.52
N LEU A 52 4.70 -13.97 4.88
CA LEU A 52 4.83 -12.79 4.02
C LEU A 52 5.50 -13.14 2.68
N GLN A 53 6.55 -13.95 2.71
CA GLN A 53 7.26 -14.35 1.50
C GLN A 53 6.36 -15.19 0.58
N GLU A 54 5.62 -16.15 1.14
CA GLU A 54 4.64 -16.96 0.40
C GLU A 54 3.55 -16.08 -0.22
N TYR A 55 3.03 -15.11 0.53
CA TYR A 55 2.03 -14.18 0.02
C TYR A 55 2.56 -13.32 -1.13
N VAL A 56 3.77 -12.76 -0.99
CA VAL A 56 4.42 -11.99 -2.08
C VAL A 56 4.65 -12.87 -3.31
N GLN A 57 5.01 -14.14 -3.15
CA GLN A 57 5.12 -15.08 -4.27
C GLN A 57 3.77 -15.37 -4.94
N SER A 58 2.68 -15.43 -4.18
CA SER A 58 1.32 -15.49 -4.75
C SER A 58 1.03 -14.28 -5.64
N LEU A 59 1.35 -13.07 -5.17
CA LEU A 59 1.11 -11.85 -5.94
C LEU A 59 1.95 -11.77 -7.22
N LEU A 60 3.18 -12.29 -7.19
CA LEU A 60 4.01 -12.46 -8.40
C LEU A 60 3.37 -13.46 -9.38
N GLY A 61 2.86 -14.58 -8.88
CA GLY A 61 2.17 -15.58 -9.69
C GLY A 61 0.84 -15.09 -10.28
N GLU A 62 0.14 -14.21 -9.57
CA GLU A 62 -1.08 -13.53 -10.04
C GLU A 62 -0.76 -12.39 -11.04
N GLY A 63 0.49 -11.94 -11.13
CA GLY A 63 0.91 -10.82 -12.00
C GLY A 63 0.59 -9.44 -11.44
N ILE A 64 0.06 -9.33 -10.22
CA ILE A 64 -0.24 -8.04 -9.56
C ILE A 64 1.04 -7.22 -9.40
N ILE A 65 2.13 -7.90 -9.02
CA ILE A 65 3.47 -7.34 -8.89
C ILE A 65 4.47 -8.11 -9.76
N ASN A 66 5.64 -7.52 -9.98
CA ASN A 66 6.76 -8.16 -10.68
C ASN A 66 8.02 -8.21 -9.80
N ASP A 67 9.13 -8.73 -10.37
CA ASP A 67 10.41 -8.91 -9.66
C ASP A 67 11.01 -7.61 -9.10
N GLN A 68 10.63 -6.45 -9.64
CA GLN A 68 11.04 -5.15 -9.08
C GLN A 68 10.48 -4.98 -7.67
N PHE A 69 9.24 -5.39 -7.41
CA PHE A 69 8.66 -5.30 -6.07
C PHE A 69 9.43 -6.14 -5.06
N ALA A 70 9.76 -7.38 -5.42
CA ALA A 70 10.56 -8.28 -4.57
C ALA A 70 11.96 -7.69 -4.28
N SER A 71 12.58 -7.08 -5.29
CA SER A 71 13.88 -6.40 -5.18
C SER A 71 13.80 -5.20 -4.22
N VAL A 72 12.80 -4.33 -4.40
CA VAL A 72 12.56 -3.15 -3.55
C VAL A 72 12.25 -3.57 -2.11
N GLN A 73 11.37 -4.56 -1.92
CA GLN A 73 11.03 -5.09 -0.60
C GLN A 73 12.26 -5.63 0.14
N THR A 74 13.14 -6.35 -0.56
CA THR A 74 14.37 -6.92 0.01
C THR A 74 15.35 -5.82 0.43
N LEU A 75 15.64 -4.87 -0.47
CA LEU A 75 16.53 -3.75 -0.21
C LEU A 75 16.05 -2.92 0.99
N LYS A 76 14.78 -2.51 0.98
CA LYS A 76 14.20 -1.71 2.06
C LYS A 76 14.17 -2.47 3.39
N SER A 77 13.94 -3.80 3.37
CA SER A 77 13.94 -4.60 4.61
C SER A 77 15.30 -4.68 5.31
N ALA A 78 16.41 -4.50 4.57
CA ALA A 78 17.76 -4.52 5.13
C ALA A 78 18.12 -3.17 5.79
N ASP A 79 17.76 -2.05 5.14
CA ASP A 79 18.22 -0.72 5.53
C ASP A 79 17.22 0.06 6.40
N GLU A 80 15.92 0.01 6.06
CA GLU A 80 14.87 0.78 6.73
C GLU A 80 13.57 -0.05 6.79
N PRO A 81 13.30 -0.74 7.92
CA PRO A 81 12.23 -1.73 8.02
C PRO A 81 10.81 -1.20 7.79
N ASP A 82 10.62 0.13 7.84
CA ASP A 82 9.35 0.82 7.60
C ASP A 82 9.26 1.46 6.19
N ALA A 83 10.35 1.48 5.42
CA ALA A 83 10.37 2.15 4.12
C ALA A 83 9.44 1.51 3.10
N ILE A 84 9.25 0.19 3.14
CA ILE A 84 8.32 -0.48 2.24
C ILE A 84 6.86 -0.09 2.52
N ILE A 85 6.51 0.09 3.79
CA ILE A 85 5.17 0.56 4.19
C ILE A 85 4.96 1.98 3.65
N LYS A 86 5.90 2.89 3.94
CA LYS A 86 5.84 4.27 3.44
C LYS A 86 5.76 4.34 1.91
N LEU A 87 6.52 3.49 1.21
CA LEU A 87 6.53 3.44 -0.24
C LEU A 87 5.17 3.02 -0.81
N ILE A 88 4.57 1.94 -0.28
CA ILE A 88 3.25 1.46 -0.73
C ILE A 88 2.18 2.51 -0.43
N THR A 89 2.15 3.06 0.79
CA THR A 89 1.16 4.07 1.18
C THR A 89 1.29 5.35 0.33
N SER A 90 2.51 5.84 0.09
CA SER A 90 2.74 7.01 -0.77
C SER A 90 2.33 6.74 -2.22
N TYR A 91 2.59 5.53 -2.73
CA TYR A 91 2.15 5.14 -4.06
C TYR A 91 0.63 5.23 -4.18
N PHE A 92 -0.13 4.72 -3.21
CA PHE A 92 -1.60 4.80 -3.25
C PHE A 92 -2.12 6.22 -3.22
N VAL A 93 -1.61 7.07 -2.32
CA VAL A 93 -2.00 8.49 -2.26
C VAL A 93 -1.77 9.19 -3.60
N ASP A 94 -0.61 8.95 -4.22
CA ASP A 94 -0.28 9.56 -5.50
C ASP A 94 -1.20 9.06 -6.63
N VAL A 95 -1.50 7.77 -6.66
CA VAL A 95 -2.35 7.17 -7.70
C VAL A 95 -3.81 7.61 -7.54
N GLU A 96 -4.34 7.64 -6.31
CA GLU A 96 -5.70 8.11 -6.02
C GLU A 96 -5.88 9.57 -6.44
N ALA A 97 -4.89 10.42 -6.17
CA ALA A 97 -4.93 11.82 -6.56
C ALA A 97 -5.01 11.98 -8.08
N VAL A 98 -4.20 11.24 -8.83
CA VAL A 98 -4.19 11.31 -10.30
C VAL A 98 -5.43 10.65 -10.90
N LEU A 99 -5.92 9.53 -10.36
CA LEU A 99 -7.17 8.89 -10.80
C LEU A 99 -8.40 9.77 -10.59
N SER A 100 -8.45 10.50 -9.47
CA SER A 100 -9.51 11.47 -9.19
C SER A 100 -9.52 12.58 -10.23
N GLU A 101 -8.34 13.09 -10.59
CA GLU A 101 -8.20 14.13 -11.60
C GLU A 101 -8.53 13.65 -13.03
N LEU A 102 -8.11 12.43 -13.39
CA LEU A 102 -8.48 11.78 -14.65
C LEU A 102 -10.01 11.62 -14.76
N THR A 103 -10.65 11.22 -13.67
CA THR A 103 -12.11 11.06 -13.61
C THR A 103 -12.83 12.39 -13.74
N ARG A 104 -12.31 13.47 -13.13
CA ARG A 104 -12.91 14.80 -13.27
C ARG A 104 -12.76 15.37 -14.68
N SER A 105 -11.66 15.03 -15.34
CA SER A 105 -11.31 15.58 -16.65
C SER A 105 -12.16 15.00 -17.80
N ILE A 106 -12.59 13.73 -17.69
CA ILE A 106 -13.44 13.08 -18.71
C ILE A 106 -14.86 13.67 -18.76
N ASP A 107 -15.37 14.20 -17.64
CA ASP A 107 -16.70 14.80 -17.56
C ASP A 107 -16.75 16.18 -18.23
N SER A 108 -15.59 16.74 -18.60
CA SER A 108 -15.50 17.99 -19.35
C SER A 108 -15.64 17.76 -20.85
N SER A 109 -16.37 18.63 -21.57
CA SER A 109 -16.57 18.48 -23.03
C SER A 109 -15.32 18.84 -23.86
N GLU A 110 -14.23 19.27 -23.22
CA GLU A 110 -12.97 19.72 -23.85
C GLU A 110 -11.77 18.88 -23.39
N ALA A 111 -11.98 17.63 -22.98
CA ALA A 111 -10.93 16.77 -22.45
C ALA A 111 -9.71 16.68 -23.40
N ASP A 112 -8.56 17.14 -22.93
CA ASP A 112 -7.28 17.08 -23.65
C ASP A 112 -6.66 15.68 -23.48
N PHE A 113 -6.74 14.86 -24.52
CA PHE A 113 -6.19 13.50 -24.52
C PHE A 113 -4.67 13.47 -24.32
N ASP A 114 -3.93 14.50 -24.72
CA ASP A 114 -2.48 14.55 -24.52
C ASP A 114 -2.16 14.79 -23.03
N GLN A 115 -2.94 15.65 -22.37
CA GLN A 115 -2.85 15.84 -20.91
C GLN A 115 -3.25 14.57 -20.14
N LEU A 116 -4.33 13.90 -20.54
CA LEU A 116 -4.79 12.65 -19.93
C LEU A 116 -3.73 11.54 -20.06
N ALA A 117 -3.07 11.44 -21.22
CA ALA A 117 -1.97 10.50 -21.44
C ALA A 117 -0.76 10.81 -20.56
N ALA A 118 -0.43 12.08 -20.34
CA ALA A 118 0.65 12.48 -19.45
C ALA A 118 0.37 12.12 -17.98
N GLN A 119 -0.87 12.28 -17.53
CA GLN A 119 -1.31 11.86 -16.20
C GLN A 119 -1.23 10.34 -16.03
N ALA A 120 -1.71 9.57 -17.01
CA ALA A 120 -1.59 8.11 -17.01
C ALA A 120 -0.11 7.64 -17.02
N ASN A 121 0.76 8.32 -17.76
CA ASN A 121 2.20 8.06 -17.75
C ASN A 121 2.84 8.30 -16.38
N THR A 122 2.39 9.31 -15.63
CA THR A 122 2.87 9.56 -14.26
C THR A 122 2.60 8.36 -13.35
N ILE A 123 1.40 7.77 -13.45
CA ILE A 123 1.06 6.55 -12.70
C ILE A 123 1.89 5.36 -13.21
N LYS A 124 2.11 5.25 -14.52
CA LYS A 124 2.95 4.19 -15.11
C LYS A 124 4.37 4.22 -14.54
N GLU A 125 5.01 5.38 -14.49
CA GLU A 125 6.36 5.55 -13.96
C GLU A 125 6.45 5.19 -12.48
N LYS A 126 5.48 5.63 -11.67
CA LYS A 126 5.39 5.23 -10.26
C LYS A 126 5.19 3.72 -10.09
N SER A 127 4.36 3.12 -10.94
CA SER A 127 4.07 1.68 -10.93
C SER A 127 5.30 0.86 -11.31
N LEU A 128 6.10 1.33 -12.28
CA LEU A 128 7.39 0.75 -12.62
C LEU A 128 8.37 0.79 -11.44
N CYS A 129 8.45 1.92 -10.72
CA CYS A 129 9.37 2.07 -9.58
C CYS A 129 9.09 1.08 -8.45
N ILE A 130 7.82 0.85 -8.12
CA ILE A 130 7.41 -0.06 -7.05
C ILE A 130 7.25 -1.51 -7.52
N GLY A 131 7.10 -1.73 -8.83
CA GLY A 131 6.86 -3.06 -9.41
C GLY A 131 5.39 -3.49 -9.39
N ALA A 132 4.44 -2.55 -9.46
CA ALA A 132 3.00 -2.82 -9.59
C ALA A 132 2.64 -3.07 -11.06
N GLU A 133 2.70 -4.33 -11.49
CA GLU A 133 2.68 -4.71 -12.91
C GLU A 133 1.30 -4.55 -13.55
N HIS A 134 0.23 -4.99 -12.89
CA HIS A 134 -1.13 -4.80 -13.39
C HIS A 134 -1.47 -3.31 -13.57
N MET A 135 -1.10 -2.47 -12.60
CA MET A 135 -1.29 -1.02 -12.73
C MET A 135 -0.48 -0.43 -13.88
N LYS A 136 0.76 -0.88 -14.09
CA LYS A 136 1.57 -0.48 -15.26
C LYS A 136 0.84 -0.82 -16.58
N LEU A 137 0.32 -2.04 -16.71
CA LEU A 137 -0.41 -2.49 -17.90
C LEU A 137 -1.72 -1.72 -18.11
N ALA A 138 -2.45 -1.41 -17.03
CA ALA A 138 -3.65 -0.59 -17.08
C ALA A 138 -3.34 0.84 -17.57
N CYS A 139 -2.23 1.43 -17.12
CA CYS A 139 -1.77 2.72 -17.61
C CYS A 139 -1.45 2.70 -19.10
N GLU A 140 -0.74 1.65 -19.57
CA GLU A 140 -0.42 1.49 -21.00
C GLU A 140 -1.69 1.37 -21.86
N ASN A 141 -2.73 0.71 -21.36
CA ASN A 141 -4.03 0.64 -22.02
C ASN A 141 -4.68 2.03 -22.11
N LEU A 142 -4.70 2.77 -21.00
CA LEU A 142 -5.29 4.12 -20.95
C LEU A 142 -4.55 5.10 -21.87
N ILE A 143 -3.21 5.08 -21.87
CA ILE A 143 -2.38 5.92 -22.75
C ILE A 143 -2.70 5.63 -24.22
N ARG A 144 -2.77 4.35 -24.61
CA ARG A 144 -3.16 3.96 -25.97
C ARG A 144 -4.56 4.46 -26.32
N ALA A 145 -5.51 4.37 -25.39
CA ALA A 145 -6.86 4.90 -25.60
C ALA A 145 -6.89 6.42 -25.80
N CYS A 146 -5.99 7.17 -25.13
CA CYS A 146 -5.78 8.59 -25.38
C CYS A 146 -5.22 8.86 -26.78
N GLU A 147 -4.20 8.12 -27.21
CA GLU A 147 -3.57 8.27 -28.54
C GLU A 147 -4.56 8.04 -29.68
N GLU A 148 -5.51 7.11 -29.49
CA GLU A 148 -6.58 6.85 -30.45
C GLU A 148 -7.68 7.93 -30.48
N LYS A 149 -7.67 8.87 -29.52
CA LYS A 149 -8.62 9.99 -29.38
C LYS A 149 -10.09 9.56 -29.38
N GLN A 150 -10.39 8.40 -28.78
CA GLN A 150 -11.74 7.85 -28.68
C GLN A 150 -12.24 7.86 -27.24
N GLY A 151 -13.15 8.81 -26.92
CA GLY A 151 -13.69 8.97 -25.57
C GLY A 151 -14.32 7.71 -24.96
N ARG A 152 -15.01 6.87 -25.76
CA ARG A 152 -15.56 5.60 -25.27
C ARG A 152 -14.48 4.60 -24.85
N LYS A 153 -13.40 4.48 -25.62
CA LYS A 153 -12.28 3.58 -25.29
C LYS A 153 -11.53 4.10 -24.08
N PHE A 154 -11.35 5.42 -23.98
CA PHE A 154 -10.76 6.05 -22.81
C PHE A 154 -11.59 5.77 -21.55
N SER A 155 -12.90 5.95 -21.59
CA SER A 155 -13.79 5.63 -20.46
C SER A 155 -13.66 4.17 -20.02
N GLN A 156 -13.69 3.23 -20.97
CA GLN A 156 -13.51 1.80 -20.67
C GLN A 156 -12.15 1.47 -20.06
N ALA A 157 -11.08 2.07 -20.59
CA ALA A 157 -9.74 1.90 -20.07
C ALA A 157 -9.58 2.52 -18.68
N LEU A 158 -10.25 3.65 -18.40
CA LEU A 158 -10.25 4.30 -17.09
C LEU A 158 -11.00 3.46 -16.06
N ASP A 159 -12.15 2.90 -16.42
CA ASP A 159 -12.90 1.99 -15.55
C ASP A 159 -12.10 0.72 -15.23
N TRP A 160 -11.42 0.18 -16.23
CA TRP A 160 -10.49 -0.94 -16.04
C TRP A 160 -9.33 -0.57 -15.10
N MET A 161 -8.72 0.59 -15.29
CA MET A 161 -7.63 1.07 -14.44
C MET A 161 -8.07 1.27 -12.99
N LYS A 162 -9.29 1.75 -12.74
CA LYS A 162 -9.86 1.85 -11.39
C LYS A 162 -10.05 0.49 -10.73
N LEU A 163 -10.50 -0.51 -11.50
CA LEU A 163 -10.65 -1.88 -11.01
C LEU A 163 -9.29 -2.47 -10.63
N GLU A 164 -8.29 -2.36 -11.51
CA GLU A 164 -6.93 -2.84 -11.24
C GLU A 164 -6.30 -2.12 -10.05
N PHE A 165 -6.60 -0.83 -9.89
CA PHE A 165 -6.14 -0.07 -8.73
C PHE A 165 -6.72 -0.61 -7.43
N ALA A 166 -8.04 -0.82 -7.36
CA ALA A 166 -8.69 -1.37 -6.17
C ALA A 166 -8.14 -2.76 -5.82
N GLN A 167 -7.96 -3.64 -6.82
CA GLN A 167 -7.38 -4.97 -6.61
C GLN A 167 -5.93 -4.91 -6.12
N THR A 168 -5.12 -4.04 -6.72
CA THR A 168 -3.72 -3.83 -6.30
C THR A 168 -3.67 -3.26 -4.88
N GLN A 169 -4.58 -2.33 -4.55
CA GLN A 169 -4.70 -1.71 -3.24
C GLN A 169 -4.98 -2.74 -2.16
N ASP A 170 -6.06 -3.52 -2.30
CA ASP A 170 -6.44 -4.59 -1.37
C ASP A 170 -5.27 -5.55 -1.09
N LYS A 171 -4.54 -5.91 -2.16
CA LYS A 171 -3.48 -6.91 -2.10
C LYS A 171 -2.21 -6.39 -1.43
N LEU A 172 -1.79 -5.16 -1.70
CA LEU A 172 -0.61 -4.58 -1.03
C LEU A 172 -0.93 -4.00 0.34
N ASP A 173 -2.18 -3.65 0.65
CA ASP A 173 -2.60 -3.32 2.01
C ASP A 173 -2.42 -4.53 2.94
N ALA A 174 -2.71 -5.74 2.47
CA ALA A 174 -2.37 -6.96 3.21
C ALA A 174 -0.84 -7.08 3.44
N VAL A 175 -0.01 -6.70 2.45
CA VAL A 175 1.46 -6.64 2.64
C VAL A 175 1.84 -5.62 3.71
N VAL A 176 1.23 -4.44 3.70
CA VAL A 176 1.46 -3.40 4.71
C VAL A 176 1.07 -3.89 6.10
N GLN A 177 -0.11 -4.49 6.26
CA GLN A 177 -0.59 -5.05 7.52
C GLN A 177 0.37 -6.11 8.07
N MET A 178 0.77 -7.10 7.26
CA MET A 178 1.73 -8.13 7.65
C MET A 178 3.09 -7.53 8.05
N GLN A 179 3.55 -6.46 7.39
CA GLN A 179 4.79 -5.77 7.76
C GLN A 179 4.65 -4.98 9.07
N MET A 180 3.49 -4.38 9.34
CA MET A 180 3.18 -3.69 10.60
C MET A 180 3.14 -4.67 11.78
N GLU A 181 2.51 -5.84 11.63
CA GLU A 181 2.52 -6.89 12.65
C GLU A 181 3.95 -7.33 13.00
N LYS A 182 4.78 -7.53 11.97
CA LYS A 182 6.21 -7.84 12.14
C LYS A 182 6.98 -6.71 12.84
N ARG A 183 6.56 -5.45 12.69
CA ARG A 183 7.17 -4.32 13.42
C ARG A 183 6.83 -4.40 14.91
N ILE A 184 5.57 -4.63 15.26
CA ILE A 184 5.12 -4.76 16.66
C ILE A 184 5.89 -5.88 17.37
N LEU A 185 6.02 -7.03 16.72
CA LEU A 185 6.75 -8.18 17.26
C LEU A 185 8.25 -7.91 17.41
N ARG A 186 8.87 -7.16 16.50
CA ARG A 186 10.28 -6.75 16.62
C ARG A 186 10.50 -5.77 17.77
N LEU A 187 9.60 -4.79 17.94
CA LEU A 187 9.70 -3.81 19.02
C LEU A 187 9.46 -4.45 20.40
N GLY A 188 8.53 -5.41 20.51
CA GLY A 188 8.33 -6.19 21.74
C GLY A 188 9.54 -7.05 22.14
N SER A 189 10.40 -7.44 21.20
CA SER A 189 11.61 -8.24 21.48
C SER A 189 12.82 -7.44 21.99
N LYS A 190 12.80 -6.10 21.88
CA LYS A 190 13.87 -5.23 22.39
C LYS A 190 13.56 -4.79 23.82
N GLY A 191 13.77 -5.69 24.79
CA GLY A 191 13.89 -5.32 26.20
C GLY A 191 15.17 -4.52 26.48
N PRO A 192 15.23 -3.70 27.55
CA PRO A 192 16.43 -2.93 27.89
C PRO A 192 17.61 -3.86 28.19
N LYS A 193 18.80 -3.47 27.73
CA LYS A 193 20.08 -4.09 28.12
C LYS A 193 20.45 -3.73 29.54
#